data_AF-A0AA85JVF2-F1
#
_entry.id   AF-A0AA85JVF2-F1
#
_cell.length_a   1.000
_cell.length_b   1.000
_cell.length_c   1.000
_cell.angle_alpha   90.00
_cell.angle_beta   90.00
_cell.angle_gamma   90.00
#
_symmetry.space_group_name_H-M   'P 1'
#
loop_
_entity.id
_entity.type
_entity.pdbx_description
1 polymer ?
#
loop_
_entity_poly.entity_id
_entity_poly.type
_entity_poly.pdbx_seq_one_letter_code
_entity_poly.pdbx_strand_id
1 'polypeptide(L)'
;MSGFCDNLVFENSIQGFEKKAILQALTDIGLLNNERISLELTNQAVNFAKTEDFNFSQLCGLVSVINRILKEISSSPHENIRSILNVTDKMMTSYSIQRPPHYIELFSISNSTKSIDFFVDVLFRHWKLYKFALAPTARLVPLLIYDGNDYESQEVDLKPSGTDLLYAILKHALEDQIEANKSKTIIRQ
;
A
#
# COMPACT_ATOMS: atom_id res chain seq x y z
N MET A 1 20.20 -16.42 -21.85
CA MET A 1 21.30 -15.43 -21.92
C MET A 1 22.00 -15.43 -20.58
N SER A 2 22.91 -16.39 -20.46
CA SER A 2 23.80 -16.66 -19.34
C SER A 2 25.05 -15.80 -19.50
N GLY A 3 25.38 -14.96 -18.51
CA GLY A 3 26.64 -14.22 -18.58
C GLY A 3 26.82 -13.01 -17.67
N PHE A 4 26.01 -12.82 -16.61
CA PHE A 4 26.23 -11.68 -15.70
C PHE A 4 26.21 -12.02 -14.20
N CYS A 5 26.02 -13.29 -13.83
CA CYS A 5 26.00 -13.70 -12.42
C CYS A 5 27.39 -13.97 -11.83
N ASP A 6 28.45 -14.05 -12.64
CA ASP A 6 29.73 -14.62 -12.19
C ASP A 6 30.79 -13.60 -11.72
N ASN A 7 30.49 -12.29 -11.68
CA ASN A 7 31.51 -11.27 -11.37
C ASN A 7 31.24 -10.37 -10.15
N LEU A 8 30.22 -10.65 -9.35
CA LEU A 8 30.05 -9.95 -8.09
C LEU A 8 30.31 -10.91 -6.94
N VAL A 9 31.60 -11.04 -6.61
CA VAL A 9 32.06 -11.57 -5.33
C VAL A 9 31.51 -10.64 -4.24
N PHE A 10 30.28 -10.91 -3.82
CA PHE A 10 29.55 -10.20 -2.78
C PHE A 10 29.88 -10.76 -1.40
N GLU A 11 31.16 -10.79 -1.06
CA GLU A 11 31.63 -10.99 0.33
C GLU A 11 32.15 -9.68 0.95
N ASN A 12 32.10 -8.57 0.21
CA ASN A 12 32.69 -7.31 0.63
C ASN A 12 31.74 -6.49 1.52
N SER A 13 32.29 -5.96 2.62
CA SER A 13 31.62 -4.99 3.48
C SER A 13 31.18 -3.75 2.70
N ILE A 14 29.93 -3.33 2.94
CA ILE A 14 29.29 -2.18 2.25
C ILE A 14 29.97 -0.84 2.62
N GLN A 15 30.79 -0.81 3.67
CA GLN A 15 31.47 0.41 4.14
C GLN A 15 32.29 1.12 3.06
N GLY A 16 32.90 0.37 2.13
CA GLY A 16 33.75 0.92 1.07
C GLY A 16 33.01 1.49 -0.15
N PHE A 17 31.69 1.24 -0.28
CA PHE A 17 30.96 1.64 -1.47
C PHE A 17 30.26 2.99 -1.31
N GLU A 18 30.48 3.87 -2.30
CA GLU A 18 29.71 5.10 -2.42
C GLU A 18 28.22 4.77 -2.56
N LYS A 19 27.38 5.57 -1.88
CA LYS A 19 25.93 5.37 -1.86
C LYS A 19 25.33 5.30 -3.28
N LYS A 20 25.88 6.08 -4.20
CA LYS A 20 25.46 6.11 -5.61
C LYS A 20 25.72 4.78 -6.33
N ALA A 21 26.86 4.14 -6.08
CA ALA A 21 27.21 2.85 -6.67
C ALA A 21 26.27 1.73 -6.16
N ILE A 22 25.93 1.74 -4.87
CA ILE A 22 25.01 0.78 -4.27
C ILE A 22 23.61 0.92 -4.89
N LEU A 23 23.11 2.15 -5.02
CA LEU A 23 21.81 2.41 -5.64
C LEU A 23 21.80 2.01 -7.12
N GLN A 24 22.90 2.23 -7.84
CA GLN A 24 23.02 1.76 -9.22
C GLN A 24 22.98 0.23 -9.32
N ALA A 25 23.73 -0.48 -8.47
CA ALA A 25 23.71 -1.94 -8.42
C ALA A 25 22.30 -2.49 -8.07
N LEU A 26 21.59 -1.86 -7.13
CA LEU A 26 20.21 -2.23 -6.80
C LEU A 26 19.23 -1.95 -7.97
N THR A 27 19.52 -0.95 -8.79
CA THR A 27 18.75 -0.63 -10.00
C THR A 27 18.96 -1.70 -11.07
N ASP A 28 20.21 -2.12 -11.26
CA ASP A 28 20.58 -3.16 -12.23
C ASP A 28 19.96 -4.53 -11.87
N ILE A 29 19.83 -4.82 -10.57
CA ILE A 29 19.15 -6.04 -10.06
C ILE A 29 17.62 -5.94 -10.19
N GLY A 30 17.07 -4.76 -10.49
CA GLY A 30 15.63 -4.53 -10.60
C GLY A 30 14.91 -4.47 -9.24
N LEU A 31 15.64 -4.19 -8.16
CA LEU A 31 15.08 -4.06 -6.81
C LEU A 31 14.60 -2.63 -6.50
N LEU A 32 14.97 -1.63 -7.30
CA LEU A 32 14.50 -0.27 -7.11
C LEU A 32 13.23 0.00 -7.91
N ASN A 33 12.16 0.36 -7.21
CA ASN A 33 10.95 0.91 -7.84
C ASN A 33 11.08 2.44 -7.95
N ASN A 34 10.55 3.02 -9.03
CA ASN A 34 10.55 4.48 -9.24
C ASN A 34 9.61 5.25 -8.29
N GLU A 35 8.94 4.56 -7.36
CA GLU A 35 8.09 5.18 -6.36
C GLU A 35 8.95 5.87 -5.29
N ARG A 36 8.63 7.14 -5.01
CA ARG A 36 9.38 7.96 -4.02
C ARG A 36 9.49 7.27 -2.66
N ILE A 37 8.44 6.56 -2.24
CA ILE A 37 8.36 5.81 -0.98
C ILE A 37 9.36 4.65 -0.97
N SER A 38 9.41 3.85 -2.06
CA SER A 38 10.37 2.75 -2.19
C SER A 38 11.82 3.29 -2.20
N LEU A 39 12.08 4.40 -2.88
CA LEU A 39 13.39 5.05 -2.88
C LEU A 39 13.80 5.57 -1.50
N GLU A 40 12.88 6.13 -0.74
CA GLU A 40 13.15 6.59 0.63
C GLU A 40 13.49 5.41 1.55
N LEU A 41 12.67 4.37 1.53
CA LEU A 41 12.86 3.18 2.37
C LEU A 41 14.15 2.42 2.00
N THR A 42 14.48 2.32 0.72
CA THR A 42 15.76 1.74 0.28
C THR A 42 16.95 2.58 0.71
N ASN A 43 16.85 3.90 0.69
CA ASN A 43 17.89 4.78 1.22
C ASN A 43 18.11 4.59 2.74
N GLN A 44 17.03 4.43 3.50
CA GLN A 44 17.12 4.13 4.94
C GLN A 44 17.72 2.74 5.18
N ALA A 45 17.35 1.74 4.37
CA ALA A 45 17.94 0.40 4.45
C ALA A 45 19.44 0.39 4.12
N VAL A 46 19.89 1.17 3.13
CA VAL A 46 21.32 1.32 2.82
C VAL A 46 22.07 1.96 3.99
N ASN A 47 21.51 2.98 4.63
CA ASN A 47 22.12 3.60 5.80
C ASN A 47 22.22 2.59 6.96
N PHE A 48 21.16 1.82 7.22
CA PHE A 48 21.13 0.78 8.25
C PHE A 48 22.14 -0.34 7.97
N ALA A 49 22.24 -0.79 6.73
CA ALA A 49 23.22 -1.79 6.32
C ALA A 49 24.67 -1.31 6.52
N LYS A 50 24.92 0.00 6.41
CA LYS A 50 26.23 0.60 6.71
C LYS A 50 26.52 0.71 8.22
N THR A 51 25.50 0.91 9.06
CA THR A 51 25.70 0.99 10.51
C THR A 51 25.91 -0.38 11.15
N GLU A 52 25.31 -1.42 10.58
CA GLU A 52 25.35 -2.79 11.10
C GLU A 52 26.33 -3.71 10.35
N ASP A 53 27.12 -3.16 9.43
CA ASP A 53 28.12 -3.88 8.61
C ASP A 53 27.55 -5.09 7.87
N PHE A 54 26.38 -4.90 7.27
CA PHE A 54 25.74 -5.95 6.48
C PHE A 54 26.48 -6.17 5.16
N ASN A 55 26.44 -7.42 4.70
CA ASN A 55 26.94 -7.80 3.39
C ASN A 55 25.95 -7.35 2.30
N PHE A 56 26.41 -7.20 1.05
CA PHE A 56 25.54 -6.81 -0.06
C PHE A 56 24.35 -7.77 -0.25
N SER A 57 24.57 -9.07 -0.10
CA SER A 57 23.49 -10.07 -0.15
C SER A 57 22.42 -9.83 0.92
N GLN A 58 22.83 -9.42 2.13
CA GLN A 58 21.92 -9.07 3.22
C GLN A 58 21.14 -7.79 2.92
N LEU A 59 21.79 -6.78 2.34
CA LEU A 59 21.11 -5.56 1.87
C LEU A 59 20.06 -5.90 0.80
N CYS A 60 20.39 -6.75 -0.17
CA CYS A 60 19.43 -7.21 -1.18
C CYS A 60 18.25 -7.95 -0.54
N GLY A 61 18.50 -8.79 0.47
CA GLY A 61 17.46 -9.44 1.26
C GLY A 61 16.53 -8.43 1.94
N LEU A 62 17.09 -7.44 2.65
CA LEU A 62 16.33 -6.37 3.30
C LEU A 62 15.45 -5.60 2.30
N VAL A 63 16.02 -5.18 1.18
CA VAL A 63 15.30 -4.43 0.14
C VAL A 63 14.19 -5.28 -0.47
N SER A 64 14.43 -6.59 -0.66
CA SER A 64 13.41 -7.53 -1.13
C SER A 64 12.21 -7.61 -0.18
N VAL A 65 12.46 -7.68 1.13
CA VAL A 65 11.41 -7.67 2.16
C VAL A 65 10.60 -6.37 2.10
N ILE A 66 11.27 -5.21 2.03
CA ILE A 66 10.61 -3.91 1.91
C ILE A 66 9.69 -3.87 0.69
N ASN A 67 10.20 -4.25 -0.47
CA ASN A 67 9.42 -4.24 -1.71
C ASN A 67 8.23 -5.19 -1.63
N ARG A 68 8.38 -6.35 -0.99
CA ARG A 68 7.24 -7.26 -0.78
C ARG A 68 6.19 -6.61 0.11
N ILE A 69 6.58 -5.99 1.21
CA ILE A 69 5.66 -5.32 2.13
C ILE A 69 4.90 -4.20 1.40
N LEU A 70 5.60 -3.34 0.66
CA LEU A 70 4.97 -2.25 -0.11
C LEU A 70 3.99 -2.79 -1.15
N LYS A 71 4.34 -3.89 -1.82
CA LYS A 71 3.45 -4.57 -2.78
C LYS A 71 2.19 -5.10 -2.09
N GLU A 72 2.31 -5.71 -0.92
CA GLU A 72 1.15 -6.18 -0.14
C GLU A 72 0.26 -5.00 0.31
N ILE A 73 0.87 -3.90 0.77
CA ILE A 73 0.16 -2.67 1.16
C ILE A 73 -0.65 -2.10 -0.03
N SER A 74 -0.05 -2.08 -1.23
CA SER A 74 -0.70 -1.63 -2.46
C SER A 74 -1.74 -2.61 -2.98
N SER A 75 -1.61 -3.91 -2.73
CA SER A 75 -2.56 -4.91 -3.27
C SER A 75 -3.93 -4.90 -2.58
N SER A 76 -3.97 -4.58 -1.29
CA SER A 76 -5.19 -4.66 -0.50
C SER A 76 -5.74 -3.26 -0.24
N PRO A 77 -7.04 -2.98 -0.45
CA PRO A 77 -7.64 -1.73 0.01
C PRO A 77 -7.96 -1.76 1.52
N HIS A 78 -8.12 -2.95 2.11
CA HIS A 78 -8.53 -3.11 3.49
C HIS A 78 -7.35 -3.03 4.47
N GLU A 79 -7.65 -2.57 5.68
CA GLU A 79 -6.67 -2.36 6.75
C GLU A 79 -6.43 -3.69 7.50
N ASN A 80 -5.39 -4.43 7.12
CA ASN A 80 -4.98 -5.67 7.81
C ASN A 80 -3.46 -5.72 8.02
N ILE A 81 -2.98 -5.05 9.07
CA ILE A 81 -1.57 -5.08 9.47
C ILE A 81 -1.09 -6.48 9.85
N ARG A 82 -1.98 -7.32 10.41
CA ARG A 82 -1.62 -8.69 10.84
C ARG A 82 -1.20 -9.56 9.66
N SER A 83 -1.84 -9.40 8.50
CA SER A 83 -1.45 -10.09 7.27
C SER A 83 -0.04 -9.70 6.83
N ILE A 84 0.27 -8.40 6.86
CA ILE A 84 1.58 -7.87 6.47
C ILE A 84 2.66 -8.37 7.43
N LEU A 85 2.41 -8.30 8.74
CA LEU A 85 3.33 -8.81 9.77
C LEU A 85 3.61 -10.30 9.58
N ASN A 86 2.60 -11.11 9.26
CA ASN A 86 2.77 -12.54 8.99
C ASN A 86 3.63 -12.78 7.72
N VAL A 87 3.48 -11.95 6.68
CA VAL A 87 4.32 -12.04 5.48
C VAL A 87 5.76 -11.68 5.81
N THR A 88 5.99 -10.61 6.57
CA THR A 88 7.33 -10.19 7.01
C THR A 88 8.00 -11.27 7.86
N ASP A 89 7.27 -11.83 8.84
CA ASP A 89 7.77 -12.88 9.73
C ASP A 89 8.16 -14.14 8.95
N LYS A 90 7.29 -14.59 8.03
CA LYS A 90 7.59 -15.72 7.13
C LYS A 90 8.83 -15.47 6.27
N MET A 91 8.99 -14.26 5.73
CA MET A 91 10.15 -13.91 4.92
C MET A 91 11.44 -13.89 5.74
N MET A 92 11.45 -13.21 6.89
CA MET A 92 12.63 -13.15 7.76
C MET A 92 13.03 -14.53 8.26
N THR A 93 12.05 -15.33 8.68
CA THR A 93 12.26 -16.73 9.05
C THR A 93 12.86 -17.54 7.89
N SER A 94 12.39 -17.32 6.66
CA SER A 94 12.92 -18.01 5.48
C SER A 94 14.37 -17.62 5.12
N TYR A 95 14.79 -16.39 5.43
CA TYR A 95 16.15 -15.92 5.20
C TYR A 95 17.13 -16.28 6.33
N SER A 96 16.60 -16.63 7.51
CA SER A 96 17.40 -17.06 8.67
C SER A 96 17.54 -18.58 8.76
N ILE A 97 16.55 -19.36 8.29
CA ILE A 97 16.63 -20.83 8.34
C ILE A 97 17.53 -21.38 7.23
N GLN A 98 18.47 -22.25 7.62
CA GLN A 98 19.26 -23.07 6.71
C GLN A 98 18.39 -24.18 6.08
N ARG A 99 18.21 -24.17 4.75
CA ARG A 99 17.59 -25.28 4.02
C ARG A 99 18.67 -26.18 3.38
N PRO A 100 18.64 -27.51 3.59
CA PRO A 100 19.47 -28.44 2.78
C PRO A 100 19.03 -28.35 1.30
N PRO A 101 19.91 -28.44 0.28
CA PRO A 101 21.28 -28.97 0.25
C PRO A 101 22.39 -27.90 0.14
N HIS A 102 22.08 -26.61 0.13
CA HIS A 102 23.07 -25.52 0.14
C HIS A 102 22.80 -24.61 1.35
N TYR A 103 23.67 -24.70 2.36
CA TYR A 103 23.59 -23.96 3.62
C TYR A 103 23.98 -22.49 3.42
N ILE A 104 23.07 -21.66 2.92
CA ILE A 104 23.28 -20.21 2.82
C ILE A 104 22.30 -19.53 3.77
N GLU A 105 22.76 -19.32 5.01
CA GLU A 105 22.09 -18.45 5.98
C GLU A 105 22.36 -17.00 5.58
N LEU A 106 21.31 -16.27 5.16
CA LEU A 106 21.48 -14.88 4.76
C LEU A 106 21.60 -13.98 6.00
N PHE A 107 20.78 -14.24 7.02
CA PHE A 107 20.83 -13.54 8.29
C PHE A 107 21.06 -14.48 9.45
N SER A 108 22.09 -14.18 10.25
CA SER A 108 22.18 -14.71 11.61
C SER A 108 20.96 -14.30 12.43
N ILE A 109 20.59 -15.09 13.43
CA ILE A 109 19.48 -14.82 14.36
C ILE A 109 19.60 -13.41 14.97
N SER A 110 20.82 -12.97 15.32
CA SER A 110 21.07 -11.61 15.83
C SER A 110 20.74 -10.54 14.79
N ASN A 111 21.17 -10.74 13.55
CA ASN A 111 20.97 -9.78 12.45
C ASN A 111 19.51 -9.76 12.01
N SER A 112 18.82 -10.90 12.08
CA SER A 112 17.39 -11.00 11.83
C SER A 112 16.59 -10.18 12.84
N THR A 113 16.93 -10.26 14.12
CA THR A 113 16.29 -9.47 15.19
C THR A 113 16.46 -7.98 14.96
N LYS A 114 17.70 -7.54 14.71
CA LYS A 114 18.00 -6.13 14.37
C LYS A 114 17.26 -5.65 13.13
N SER A 115 17.11 -6.51 12.12
CA SER A 115 16.36 -6.20 10.90
C SER A 115 14.87 -6.01 11.17
N ILE A 116 14.30 -6.82 12.06
CA ILE A 116 12.90 -6.66 12.50
C ILE A 116 12.73 -5.33 13.24
N ASP A 117 13.62 -5.00 14.17
CA ASP A 117 13.59 -3.72 14.89
C ASP A 117 13.66 -2.52 13.91
N PHE A 118 14.55 -2.61 12.92
CA PHE A 118 14.62 -1.64 11.83
C PHE A 118 13.29 -1.50 11.06
N PHE A 119 12.64 -2.61 10.69
CA PHE A 119 11.34 -2.55 10.02
C PHE A 119 10.26 -1.95 10.90
N VAL A 120 10.28 -2.22 12.21
CA VAL A 120 9.33 -1.65 13.17
C VAL A 120 9.49 -0.13 13.21
N ASP A 121 10.71 0.36 13.29
CA ASP A 121 11.01 1.79 13.42
C ASP A 121 10.74 2.60 12.15
N VAL A 122 11.15 2.05 11.01
CA VAL A 122 11.06 2.76 9.72
C VAL A 122 9.69 2.57 9.08
N LEU A 123 9.24 1.33 8.96
CA LEU A 123 8.08 0.98 8.14
C LEU A 123 6.81 0.87 8.98
N PHE A 124 6.79 0.02 10.02
CA PHE A 124 5.56 -0.25 10.75
C PHE A 124 5.11 0.91 11.63
N ARG A 125 6.03 1.73 12.14
CA ARG A 125 5.71 2.97 12.87
C ARG A 125 4.80 3.90 12.05
N HIS A 126 5.01 3.97 10.74
CA HIS A 126 4.28 4.85 9.82
C HIS A 126 3.39 4.10 8.84
N TRP A 127 2.99 2.86 9.17
CA TRP A 127 2.29 1.97 8.22
C TRP A 127 0.99 2.56 7.64
N LYS A 128 0.23 3.32 8.43
CA LYS A 128 -1.00 3.99 7.99
C LYS A 128 -0.73 5.04 6.92
N LEU A 129 0.40 5.75 7.02
CA LEU A 129 0.82 6.74 6.03
C LEU A 129 1.14 6.05 4.70
N TYR A 130 1.91 4.97 4.74
CA TYR A 130 2.23 4.17 3.56
C TYR A 130 0.99 3.53 2.95
N LYS A 131 0.06 3.06 3.79
CA LYS A 131 -1.24 2.56 3.35
C LYS A 131 -2.04 3.63 2.61
N PHE A 132 -2.15 4.83 3.17
CA PHE A 132 -2.87 5.93 2.54
C PHE A 132 -2.26 6.32 1.19
N ALA A 133 -0.93 6.32 1.08
CA ALA A 133 -0.24 6.70 -0.14
C ALA A 133 -0.28 5.64 -1.25
N LEU A 134 -0.33 4.34 -0.90
CA LEU A 134 -0.18 3.23 -1.85
C LEU A 134 -1.46 2.44 -2.11
N ALA A 135 -2.46 2.52 -1.22
CA ALA A 135 -3.67 1.74 -1.37
C ALA A 135 -4.48 2.21 -2.59
N PRO A 136 -5.05 1.28 -3.38
CA PRO A 136 -5.98 1.60 -4.43
C PRO A 136 -7.18 2.31 -3.79
N THR A 137 -7.61 3.41 -4.41
CA THR A 137 -8.76 4.17 -3.95
C THR A 137 -10.01 3.30 -4.01
N ALA A 138 -10.37 2.68 -2.88
CA ALA A 138 -11.62 1.93 -2.76
C ALA A 138 -12.78 2.93 -2.80
N ARG A 139 -13.48 3.00 -3.92
CA ARG A 139 -14.79 3.65 -4.00
C ARG A 139 -15.79 2.76 -3.27
N LEU A 140 -16.06 3.08 -2.01
CA LEU A 140 -17.19 2.49 -1.29
C LEU A 140 -18.46 3.06 -1.90
N VAL A 141 -19.21 2.24 -2.64
CA VAL A 141 -20.58 2.57 -3.07
C VAL A 141 -21.50 2.18 -1.92
N PRO A 142 -22.10 3.13 -1.19
CA PRO A 142 -23.05 2.79 -0.15
C PRO A 142 -24.28 2.15 -0.78
N LEU A 143 -24.57 0.90 -0.40
CA LEU A 143 -25.86 0.28 -0.66
C LEU A 143 -26.85 0.81 0.38
N LEU A 144 -27.69 1.75 -0.04
CA LEU A 144 -28.82 2.21 0.75
C LEU A 144 -30.00 1.27 0.49
N ILE A 145 -30.23 0.35 1.43
CA ILE A 145 -31.47 -0.43 1.46
C ILE A 145 -32.50 0.47 2.12
N TYR A 146 -33.35 1.11 1.30
CA TYR A 146 -34.55 1.77 1.81
C TYR A 146 -35.56 0.68 2.15
N ASP A 147 -36.11 0.73 3.37
CA ASP A 147 -37.19 -0.17 3.80
C ASP A 147 -38.28 -0.23 2.73
N GLY A 148 -38.65 -1.47 2.37
CA GLY A 148 -39.41 -1.86 1.17
C GLY A 148 -40.83 -1.32 1.08
N ASN A 149 -40.95 -0.01 0.96
CA ASN A 149 -42.11 0.65 0.39
C ASN A 149 -41.84 0.81 -1.10
N ASP A 150 -42.65 0.14 -1.91
CA ASP A 150 -42.59 0.24 -3.37
C ASP A 150 -42.98 1.66 -3.81
N TYR A 151 -41.99 2.55 -3.90
CA TYR A 151 -42.15 3.79 -4.65
C TYR A 151 -41.85 3.46 -6.11
N GLU A 152 -42.86 3.51 -6.97
CA GLU A 152 -42.67 3.36 -8.42
C GLU A 152 -41.66 4.41 -8.88
N SER A 153 -40.47 3.94 -9.28
CA SER A 153 -39.42 4.80 -9.81
C SER A 153 -39.86 5.26 -11.20
N GLN A 154 -40.21 6.54 -11.35
CA GLN A 154 -40.32 7.15 -12.68
C GLN A 154 -38.91 7.29 -13.26
N GLU A 155 -38.64 6.64 -14.40
CA GLU A 155 -37.42 6.90 -15.16
C GLU A 155 -37.47 8.33 -15.71
N VAL A 156 -36.75 9.25 -15.08
CA VAL A 156 -36.53 10.59 -15.61
C VAL A 156 -35.20 10.58 -16.35
N ASP A 157 -35.25 10.69 -17.68
CA ASP A 157 -34.07 10.80 -18.55
C ASP A 157 -33.36 12.14 -18.29
N LEU A 158 -32.45 12.15 -17.32
CA LEU A 158 -31.65 13.30 -16.94
C LEU A 158 -30.24 13.15 -17.49
N LYS A 159 -29.88 14.04 -18.43
CA LYS A 159 -28.49 14.25 -18.84
C LYS A 159 -27.65 14.67 -17.62
N PRO A 160 -26.42 14.16 -17.46
CA PRO A 160 -25.67 14.32 -16.22
C PRO A 160 -25.04 15.72 -16.16
N SER A 161 -25.77 16.67 -15.58
CA SER A 161 -25.20 17.89 -15.01
C SER A 161 -25.72 18.04 -13.58
N GLY A 162 -24.82 18.13 -12.61
CA GLY A 162 -25.17 18.16 -11.17
C GLY A 162 -26.08 19.31 -10.77
N THR A 163 -26.19 20.36 -11.59
CA THR A 163 -27.14 21.48 -11.40
C THR A 163 -28.58 21.08 -11.72
N ASP A 164 -28.78 20.18 -12.69
CA ASP A 164 -30.10 19.81 -13.20
C ASP A 164 -30.82 18.90 -12.21
N LEU A 165 -30.07 18.07 -11.48
CA LEU A 165 -30.60 17.25 -10.39
C LEU A 165 -31.10 18.14 -9.24
N LEU A 166 -30.32 19.14 -8.83
CA LEU A 166 -30.72 20.05 -7.74
C LEU A 166 -31.96 20.85 -8.13
N TYR A 167 -32.04 21.32 -9.38
CA TYR A 167 -33.20 22.04 -9.89
C TYR A 167 -34.45 21.16 -9.93
N ALA A 168 -34.33 19.90 -10.37
CA ALA A 168 -35.44 18.95 -10.40
C ALA A 168 -35.97 18.65 -8.98
N ILE A 169 -35.07 18.43 -8.02
CA ILE A 169 -35.44 18.18 -6.62
C ILE A 169 -36.17 19.38 -6.02
N LEU A 170 -35.65 20.59 -6.24
CA LEU A 170 -36.27 21.82 -5.73
C LEU A 170 -37.64 22.09 -6.36
N LYS A 171 -37.80 21.75 -7.66
CA LYS A 171 -39.08 21.89 -8.36
C LYS A 171 -40.16 20.97 -7.78
N HIS A 172 -39.84 19.69 -7.57
CA HIS A 172 -40.78 18.75 -6.96
C HIS A 172 -41.18 19.16 -5.55
N ALA A 173 -40.20 19.55 -4.72
CA ALA A 173 -40.48 20.02 -3.36
C ALA A 173 -41.40 21.27 -3.33
N LEU A 174 -41.31 22.13 -4.35
CA LEU A 174 -42.18 23.30 -4.47
C LEU A 174 -43.60 22.92 -4.91
N GLU A 175 -43.74 21.95 -5.82
CA GLU A 175 -45.03 21.43 -6.28
C GLU A 175 -45.81 20.76 -5.13
N ASP A 176 -45.14 19.96 -4.31
CA ASP A 176 -45.72 19.33 -3.11
C ASP A 176 -46.22 20.37 -2.10
N GLN A 177 -45.48 21.46 -1.91
CA GLN A 177 -45.89 22.57 -1.03
C GLN A 177 -47.12 23.31 -1.57
N ILE A 178 -47.22 23.47 -2.89
CA ILE A 178 -48.38 24.10 -3.53
C ILE A 178 -49.62 23.21 -3.38
N GLU A 179 -49.48 21.90 -3.56
CA GLU A 179 -50.58 20.94 -3.42
C GLU A 179 -51.07 20.80 -1.96
N ALA A 180 -50.14 20.81 -1.00
CA ALA A 180 -50.45 20.88 0.43
C ALA A 180 -51.18 22.19 0.82
N ASN A 181 -50.92 23.30 0.13
CA ASN A 181 -51.60 24.57 0.37
C ASN A 181 -52.97 24.65 -0.33
N LYS A 182 -53.13 24.05 -1.50
CA LYS A 182 -54.44 23.94 -2.18
C LYS A 182 -55.42 23.09 -1.37
N SER A 183 -54.99 21.94 -0.86
CA SER A 183 -55.81 21.08 0.01
C SER A 183 -56.24 21.80 1.30
N LYS A 184 -55.35 22.56 1.93
CA LYS A 184 -55.69 23.42 3.08
C LYS A 184 -56.68 24.54 2.77
N THR A 185 -56.72 25.02 1.54
CA THR A 185 -57.65 26.08 1.11
C THR A 185 -59.06 25.52 0.85
N ILE A 186 -59.15 24.29 0.35
CA ILE A 186 -60.42 23.60 0.11
C ILE A 186 -61.14 23.21 1.41
N ILE A 187 -60.40 22.94 2.49
CA ILE A 187 -60.97 22.59 3.82
C ILE A 187 -61.50 23.83 4.58
N ARG A 188 -61.19 25.06 4.12
CA ARG A 188 -61.58 26.33 4.77
C ARG A 188 -62.76 27.05 4.09
N GLN A 189 -63.35 26.48 3.06
CA GLN A 189 -64.62 26.93 2.46
C GLN A 189 -65.77 26.02 2.92
#